data_AF-A0A243B369-F1
#
_entry.id   AF-A0A243B369-F1
#
_cell.length_a   1.000
_cell.length_b   1.000
_cell.length_c   1.000
_cell.angle_alpha   90.00
_cell.angle_beta   90.00
_cell.angle_gamma   90.00
#
_symmetry.space_group_name_H-M   'P 1'
#
loop_
_entity.id
_entity.type
_entity.pdbx_description
1 polymer ?
#
loop_
_entity_poly.entity_id
_entity_poly.type
_entity_poly.pdbx_seq_one_letter_code
_entity_poly.pdbx_strand_id
1 'polypeptide(L)'
;MKLKKKLLISCTSALLLLPTLAHAKNSDVPFFDGNEEKFMKAKELQMPGRFYRPGSGYAAKESLYLSDLHYPAVYNGSFSWDNSNENKVQNEELSEPFVRIANEGYLNNSVPAGDRMVTEVQRINDDVIASKYWGNPEFVLAEILKYRLSQYQGSKVYGDFYWIRDIAYLSGGYAGSGGNANKYNLWYVRTSKPEIKDFKATSGKKDVPVKITFNGFEYVSKNKGYNDRDPNGTTVNPYQAAAGERNRVKWMLDITKDGETVHHQENYLRSTPQKDNQKPNEGDAGQFKKEDVTWQPQMCGRYTAKIKVTDAVQRDSNEKKVDFIVDGNCGTEVTPNPDPGDEDDFKYKIDFSADRIEGETAREGKNIKTRIDVSRDNFKPERDQYRVKVNNNINKSQQEVYSAESGRDSAQSSLSYCRRNPIHEKDEKGNDYYIDRDCSWEENRLDDAASRLDTARQELEKEKNKIKKLDALEAKYANPETVVVLKHNGQQVASQKVRLTEGEKKTLNLDWQHKGKGTIQAEINPAGNRIDIEETTYKNNPIKTA
;
A
#
# COMPACT_ATOMS: atom_id res chain seq x y z
N MET A 1 -66.92 -40.52 38.11
CA MET A 1 -65.58 -39.88 38.11
C MET A 1 -64.52 -40.65 37.30
N LYS A 2 -64.86 -41.19 36.10
CA LYS A 2 -63.92 -41.95 35.24
C LYS A 2 -63.86 -41.51 33.76
N LEU A 3 -64.67 -40.53 33.33
CA LEU A 3 -64.62 -39.99 31.95
C LEU A 3 -63.79 -38.70 31.78
N LYS A 4 -63.48 -37.96 32.86
CA LYS A 4 -62.72 -36.70 32.75
C LYS A 4 -61.19 -36.86 32.67
N LYS A 5 -60.65 -38.08 32.88
CA LYS A 5 -59.19 -38.33 32.82
C LYS A 5 -58.68 -38.76 31.43
N LYS A 6 -59.54 -39.23 30.52
CA LYS A 6 -59.11 -39.64 29.16
C LYS A 6 -59.08 -38.50 28.15
N LEU A 7 -59.88 -37.44 28.31
CA LEU A 7 -59.83 -36.28 27.40
C LEU A 7 -58.60 -35.40 27.61
N LEU A 8 -58.11 -35.29 28.85
CA LEU A 8 -56.93 -34.46 29.20
C LEU A 8 -55.60 -35.05 28.70
N ILE A 9 -55.52 -36.36 28.48
CA ILE A 9 -54.31 -37.03 28.00
C ILE A 9 -54.22 -36.99 26.46
N SER A 10 -55.35 -36.87 25.75
CA SER A 10 -55.36 -36.73 24.29
C SER A 10 -55.09 -35.29 23.81
N CYS A 11 -55.42 -34.27 24.59
CA CYS A 11 -55.05 -32.88 24.25
C CYS A 11 -53.58 -32.54 24.54
N THR A 12 -52.94 -33.21 25.50
CA THR A 12 -51.51 -33.00 25.79
C THR A 12 -50.56 -33.72 24.83
N SER A 13 -51.02 -34.81 24.19
CA SER A 13 -50.22 -35.54 23.19
C SER A 13 -50.35 -34.97 21.77
N ALA A 14 -51.44 -34.23 21.46
CA ALA A 14 -51.55 -33.47 20.21
C ALA A 14 -50.74 -32.15 20.23
N LEU A 15 -50.55 -31.54 21.41
CA LEU A 15 -49.72 -30.33 21.58
C LEU A 15 -48.21 -30.62 21.52
N LEU A 16 -47.78 -31.88 21.66
CA LEU A 16 -46.39 -32.32 21.48
C LEU A 16 -46.04 -32.70 20.03
N LEU A 17 -47.03 -32.69 19.11
CA LEU A 17 -46.85 -32.98 17.68
C LEU A 17 -47.03 -31.74 16.78
N LEU A 18 -47.36 -30.58 17.36
CA LEU A 18 -47.18 -29.32 16.64
C LEU A 18 -45.69 -29.01 16.67
N PRO A 19 -45.00 -28.91 15.51
CA PRO A 19 -43.64 -28.38 15.51
C PRO A 19 -43.72 -27.04 16.22
N THR A 20 -42.90 -26.86 17.25
CA THR A 20 -42.68 -25.58 17.89
C THR A 20 -42.35 -24.59 16.77
N LEU A 21 -43.33 -23.78 16.39
CA LEU A 21 -43.14 -22.70 15.43
C LEU A 21 -42.21 -21.71 16.14
N ALA A 22 -40.91 -21.85 15.91
CA ALA A 22 -39.94 -20.84 16.27
C ALA A 22 -40.36 -19.54 15.56
N HIS A 23 -40.95 -18.62 16.31
CA HIS A 23 -41.23 -17.26 15.85
C HIS A 23 -39.97 -16.45 16.15
N ALA A 24 -39.20 -16.10 15.13
CA ALA A 24 -38.19 -15.07 15.21
C ALA A 24 -38.78 -13.77 14.65
N LYS A 25 -38.53 -12.64 15.31
CA LYS A 25 -38.83 -11.33 14.72
C LYS A 25 -37.88 -11.10 13.54
N ASN A 26 -38.37 -10.43 12.50
CA ASN A 26 -37.59 -10.14 11.29
C ASN A 26 -36.35 -9.27 11.59
N SER A 27 -36.35 -8.54 12.71
CA SER A 27 -35.19 -7.79 13.23
C SER A 27 -34.02 -8.65 13.69
N ASP A 28 -34.26 -9.94 13.96
CA ASP A 28 -33.26 -10.86 14.54
C ASP A 28 -32.69 -11.80 13.47
N VAL A 29 -33.01 -11.55 12.19
CA VAL A 29 -32.57 -12.31 11.03
C VAL A 29 -32.09 -11.33 9.96
N PRO A 30 -30.90 -11.51 9.34
CA PRO A 30 -30.44 -10.59 8.34
C PRO A 30 -31.04 -10.94 6.98
N PHE A 31 -32.29 -10.51 6.78
CA PHE A 31 -32.97 -10.39 5.49
C PHE A 31 -33.83 -9.11 5.51
N PHE A 32 -33.25 -8.00 5.05
CA PHE A 32 -34.01 -6.77 4.81
C PHE A 32 -34.63 -6.84 3.41
N ASP A 33 -35.94 -7.08 3.32
CA ASP A 33 -36.73 -6.92 2.08
C ASP A 33 -37.57 -5.62 2.06
N GLY A 34 -37.41 -4.77 3.07
CA GLY A 34 -38.05 -3.46 3.17
C GLY A 34 -39.43 -3.43 3.83
N ASN A 35 -39.89 -4.49 4.49
CA ASN A 35 -41.20 -4.49 5.18
C ASN A 35 -41.14 -4.99 6.64
N GLU A 36 -41.42 -4.10 7.60
CA GLU A 36 -41.15 -4.30 9.04
C GLU A 36 -42.14 -5.25 9.76
N GLU A 37 -43.34 -5.52 9.21
CA GLU A 37 -44.43 -6.17 9.97
C GLU A 37 -44.74 -7.64 9.63
N LYS A 38 -43.99 -8.31 8.74
CA LYS A 38 -44.36 -9.67 8.30
C LYS A 38 -43.67 -10.78 9.09
N PHE A 39 -44.45 -11.64 9.74
CA PHE A 39 -43.98 -12.91 10.31
C PHE A 39 -43.85 -13.99 9.21
N MET A 40 -42.67 -14.57 9.04
CA MET A 40 -42.35 -15.58 8.01
C MET A 40 -42.61 -17.01 8.52
N LYS A 41 -43.18 -17.90 7.70
CA LYS A 41 -43.40 -19.31 8.07
C LYS A 41 -42.15 -20.16 7.83
N ALA A 42 -41.94 -21.22 8.61
CA ALA A 42 -40.72 -22.05 8.56
C ALA A 42 -40.33 -22.63 7.17
N LYS A 43 -41.29 -22.81 6.27
CA LYS A 43 -41.04 -23.28 4.88
C LYS A 43 -40.44 -22.20 3.98
N GLU A 44 -40.60 -20.93 4.33
CA GLU A 44 -40.07 -19.77 3.61
C GLU A 44 -38.66 -19.37 4.11
N LEU A 45 -38.20 -20.01 5.19
CA LEU A 45 -36.87 -19.82 5.81
C LEU A 45 -35.80 -20.78 5.26
N GLN A 46 -36.13 -21.56 4.23
CA GLN A 46 -35.20 -22.44 3.52
C GLN A 46 -34.80 -21.74 2.23
N MET A 47 -33.51 -21.44 2.02
CA MET A 47 -33.14 -20.66 0.85
C MET A 47 -32.45 -21.48 -0.27
N PRO A 48 -32.75 -21.17 -1.55
CA PRO A 48 -31.84 -21.19 -2.69
C PRO A 48 -31.22 -19.78 -2.88
N GLY A 49 -30.86 -19.09 -1.81
CA GLY A 49 -29.83 -19.60 -0.98
C GLY A 49 -29.43 -18.78 0.24
N ARG A 50 -28.72 -19.35 1.22
CA ARG A 50 -28.31 -20.78 1.31
C ARG A 50 -28.09 -21.31 2.72
N PHE A 51 -28.53 -20.62 3.79
CA PHE A 51 -28.50 -21.27 5.12
C PHE A 51 -29.55 -22.37 5.18
N TYR A 52 -29.05 -23.61 5.21
CA TYR A 52 -29.87 -24.75 5.53
C TYR A 52 -30.42 -24.53 6.94
N ARG A 53 -31.71 -24.73 7.18
CA ARG A 53 -32.28 -24.76 8.54
C ARG A 53 -33.00 -26.09 8.68
N PRO A 54 -32.76 -26.87 9.75
CA PRO A 54 -33.36 -28.20 9.89
C PRO A 54 -34.87 -28.03 9.98
N GLY A 55 -35.55 -28.39 8.89
CA GLY A 55 -37.01 -28.43 8.79
C GLY A 55 -37.52 -29.86 8.92
N SER A 56 -38.80 -30.01 9.27
CA SER A 56 -39.50 -31.30 9.32
C SER A 56 -39.58 -31.90 7.91
N GLY A 57 -38.64 -32.79 7.57
CA GLY A 57 -38.59 -33.45 6.25
C GLY A 57 -37.19 -33.86 5.78
N TYR A 58 -36.13 -33.44 6.47
CA TYR A 58 -34.76 -33.80 6.14
C TYR A 58 -34.14 -34.76 7.16
N ALA A 59 -33.15 -35.56 6.73
CA ALA A 59 -32.39 -36.42 7.62
C ALA A 59 -31.67 -35.55 8.66
N ALA A 60 -32.19 -35.54 9.89
CA ALA A 60 -31.71 -34.69 10.98
C ALA A 60 -30.18 -34.76 11.15
N LYS A 61 -29.61 -35.95 10.95
CA LYS A 61 -28.17 -36.18 11.09
C LYS A 61 -27.30 -35.44 10.07
N GLU A 62 -27.75 -35.21 8.83
CA GLU A 62 -26.95 -34.50 7.81
C GLU A 62 -27.04 -32.97 7.95
N SER A 63 -28.13 -32.49 8.57
CA SER A 63 -28.53 -31.09 8.58
C SER A 63 -28.17 -30.34 9.85
N LEU A 64 -28.12 -31.03 10.99
CA LEU A 64 -27.67 -30.48 12.28
C LEU A 64 -26.27 -29.86 12.22
N TYR A 65 -25.42 -30.35 11.31
CA TYR A 65 -24.03 -29.92 11.21
C TYR A 65 -23.78 -28.73 10.26
N LEU A 66 -24.81 -28.19 9.60
CA LEU A 66 -24.68 -27.17 8.53
C LEU A 66 -25.43 -25.85 8.77
N SER A 67 -26.10 -25.68 9.92
CA SER A 67 -27.30 -24.82 9.95
C SER A 67 -27.48 -23.92 11.17
N ASP A 68 -26.66 -24.06 12.22
CA ASP A 68 -26.83 -23.22 13.39
C ASP A 68 -26.09 -21.88 13.21
N LEU A 69 -26.89 -20.79 13.28
CA LEU A 69 -26.38 -19.44 13.35
C LEU A 69 -25.87 -19.18 14.77
N HIS A 70 -24.64 -18.70 14.86
CA HIS A 70 -24.01 -18.36 16.11
C HIS A 70 -23.43 -16.93 16.04
N TYR A 71 -23.15 -16.36 17.23
CA TYR A 71 -22.48 -15.07 17.42
C TYR A 71 -21.17 -15.31 18.20
N PRO A 72 -19.98 -14.90 17.72
CA PRO A 72 -18.74 -15.29 18.34
C PRO A 72 -18.52 -14.27 19.45
N ALA A 73 -17.93 -14.69 20.56
CA ALA A 73 -17.45 -13.70 21.51
C ALA A 73 -16.31 -12.92 20.84
N VAL A 74 -16.40 -11.59 20.92
CA VAL A 74 -15.38 -10.69 20.39
C VAL A 74 -14.46 -10.28 21.52
N TYR A 75 -13.16 -10.30 21.25
CA TYR A 75 -12.11 -9.93 22.19
C TYR A 75 -11.25 -8.82 21.61
N ASN A 76 -10.94 -7.82 22.42
CA ASN A 76 -10.01 -6.76 22.03
C ASN A 76 -8.59 -7.12 22.52
N GLY A 77 -7.69 -7.37 21.58
CA GLY A 77 -6.26 -7.54 21.81
C GLY A 77 -5.82 -8.98 22.10
N SER A 78 -6.40 -9.65 23.10
CA SER A 78 -6.03 -11.03 23.42
C SER A 78 -7.15 -11.84 24.06
N PHE A 79 -7.10 -13.14 23.83
CA PHE A 79 -7.93 -14.15 24.50
C PHE A 79 -7.16 -14.80 25.65
N SER A 80 -7.77 -14.85 26.84
CA SER A 80 -7.22 -15.48 28.04
C SER A 80 -7.83 -16.87 28.24
N TRP A 81 -7.00 -17.91 28.30
CA TRP A 81 -7.43 -19.28 28.53
C TRP A 81 -7.80 -19.54 30.00
N ASP A 82 -7.16 -18.83 30.93
CA ASP A 82 -7.42 -18.96 32.37
C ASP A 82 -8.70 -18.22 32.77
N ASN A 83 -8.99 -17.09 32.12
CA ASN A 83 -10.20 -16.33 32.35
C ASN A 83 -10.75 -15.74 31.04
N SER A 84 -11.65 -16.45 30.37
CA SER A 84 -12.22 -16.02 29.10
C SER A 84 -13.17 -14.82 29.17
N ASN A 85 -13.41 -14.24 30.35
CA ASN A 85 -14.06 -12.93 30.47
C ASN A 85 -13.06 -11.78 30.37
N GLU A 86 -11.76 -12.06 30.49
CA GLU A 86 -10.71 -11.08 30.32
C GLU A 86 -10.72 -10.58 28.87
N ASN A 87 -10.70 -9.26 28.70
CA ASN A 87 -10.71 -8.56 27.40
C ASN A 87 -11.93 -8.83 26.50
N LYS A 88 -12.95 -9.53 27.01
CA LYS A 88 -14.20 -9.77 26.30
C LYS A 88 -14.97 -8.45 26.12
N VAL A 89 -15.43 -8.21 24.90
CA VAL A 89 -16.27 -7.04 24.60
C VAL A 89 -17.61 -7.20 25.31
N GLN A 90 -18.03 -6.17 26.08
CA GLN A 90 -19.20 -6.24 26.95
C GLN A 90 -20.54 -6.24 26.20
N ASN A 91 -20.56 -5.72 24.98
CA ASN A 91 -21.73 -5.77 24.11
C ASN A 91 -21.57 -6.93 23.12
N GLU A 92 -22.60 -7.76 22.99
CA GLU A 92 -22.64 -8.78 21.93
C GLU A 92 -22.69 -8.06 20.57
N GLU A 93 -21.67 -8.25 19.74
CA GLU A 93 -21.65 -7.77 18.37
C GLU A 93 -22.57 -8.68 17.54
N LEU A 94 -23.86 -8.34 17.48
CA LEU A 94 -24.90 -9.13 16.81
C LEU A 94 -25.06 -8.79 15.31
N SER A 95 -24.22 -7.89 14.79
CA SER A 95 -24.37 -7.35 13.44
C SER A 95 -24.00 -8.34 12.33
N GLU A 96 -23.28 -9.42 12.65
CA GLU A 96 -22.90 -10.46 11.69
C GLU A 96 -23.05 -11.87 12.28
N PRO A 97 -24.08 -12.64 11.87
CA PRO A 97 -24.12 -14.04 12.22
C PRO A 97 -23.13 -14.82 11.35
N PHE A 98 -22.54 -15.85 11.94
CA PHE A 98 -21.78 -16.86 11.20
C PHE A 98 -22.40 -18.23 11.44
N VAL A 99 -22.04 -19.16 10.58
CA VAL A 99 -22.51 -20.54 10.68
C VAL A 99 -21.39 -21.41 11.22
N ARG A 100 -21.72 -22.21 12.23
CA ARG A 100 -20.89 -23.33 12.62
C ARG A 100 -21.18 -24.48 11.67
N ILE A 101 -20.12 -24.94 11.02
CA ILE A 101 -20.13 -26.12 10.18
C ILE A 101 -19.28 -27.18 10.86
N ALA A 102 -19.89 -28.30 11.21
CA ALA A 102 -19.19 -29.45 11.74
C ALA A 102 -19.02 -30.49 10.61
N ASN A 103 -17.80 -30.70 10.12
CA ASN A 103 -17.60 -31.69 9.06
C ASN A 103 -17.29 -33.08 9.64
N GLU A 104 -18.31 -33.95 9.74
CA GLU A 104 -18.17 -35.39 10.04
C GLU A 104 -18.18 -36.28 8.77
N GLY A 105 -17.88 -35.72 7.59
CA GLY A 105 -17.87 -36.44 6.31
C GLY A 105 -19.07 -36.17 5.40
N TYR A 106 -19.88 -35.15 5.70
CA TYR A 106 -21.09 -34.78 4.93
C TYR A 106 -20.85 -33.64 3.92
N LEU A 107 -19.71 -32.97 4.00
CA LEU A 107 -19.25 -31.96 3.05
C LEU A 107 -18.06 -32.46 2.24
N ASN A 108 -17.83 -31.85 1.08
CA ASN A 108 -16.71 -32.18 0.20
C ASN A 108 -15.35 -32.25 0.93
N ASN A 109 -14.38 -32.96 0.33
CA ASN A 109 -13.04 -33.14 0.90
C ASN A 109 -12.25 -31.83 1.12
N SER A 110 -12.72 -30.70 0.56
CA SER A 110 -12.09 -29.39 0.71
C SER A 110 -12.39 -28.74 2.07
N VAL A 111 -13.35 -29.28 2.84
CA VAL A 111 -13.59 -28.87 4.23
C VAL A 111 -12.89 -29.88 5.14
N PRO A 112 -11.86 -29.50 5.91
CA PRO A 112 -11.26 -30.42 6.86
C PRO A 112 -12.27 -30.84 7.94
N ALA A 113 -12.14 -32.04 8.49
CA ALA A 113 -13.02 -32.52 9.57
C ALA A 113 -12.96 -31.58 10.80
N GLY A 114 -14.11 -31.38 11.45
CA GLY A 114 -14.26 -30.55 12.66
C GLY A 114 -15.08 -29.27 12.49
N ASP A 115 -15.14 -28.47 13.56
CA ASP A 115 -15.91 -27.24 13.63
C ASP A 115 -15.24 -26.09 12.88
N ARG A 116 -16.00 -25.41 12.03
CA ARG A 116 -15.57 -24.25 11.23
C ARG A 116 -16.60 -23.14 11.34
N MET A 117 -16.11 -21.92 11.55
CA MET A 117 -16.92 -20.71 11.53
C MET A 117 -16.83 -20.08 10.14
N VAL A 118 -17.96 -19.97 9.45
CA VAL A 118 -18.00 -19.42 8.09
C VAL A 118 -19.02 -18.30 7.96
N THR A 119 -18.75 -17.37 7.06
CA THR A 119 -19.64 -16.27 6.67
C THR A 119 -19.74 -16.19 5.16
N GLU A 120 -20.87 -15.71 4.65
CA GLU A 120 -21.09 -15.56 3.20
C GLU A 120 -20.20 -14.45 2.65
N VAL A 121 -19.62 -14.67 1.46
CA VAL A 121 -18.73 -13.70 0.81
C VAL A 121 -19.40 -12.34 0.64
N GLN A 122 -20.70 -12.31 0.33
CA GLN A 122 -21.46 -11.08 0.09
C GLN A 122 -21.66 -10.23 1.36
N ARG A 123 -21.46 -10.81 2.55
CA ARG A 123 -21.59 -10.10 3.83
C ARG A 123 -20.30 -9.38 4.22
N ILE A 124 -19.17 -9.79 3.64
CA ILE A 124 -17.86 -9.23 3.96
C ILE A 124 -17.50 -8.18 2.92
N ASN A 125 -17.45 -6.94 3.38
CA ASN A 125 -17.09 -5.77 2.59
C ASN A 125 -16.09 -4.91 3.37
N ASP A 126 -15.71 -3.77 2.79
CA ASP A 126 -14.70 -2.90 3.37
C ASP A 126 -15.06 -2.40 4.77
N ASP A 127 -16.32 -2.00 4.97
CA ASP A 127 -16.80 -1.51 6.26
C ASP A 127 -16.72 -2.61 7.33
N VAL A 128 -17.09 -3.84 6.99
CA VAL A 128 -17.02 -4.98 7.91
C VAL A 128 -15.58 -5.26 8.33
N ILE A 129 -14.65 -5.31 7.38
CA ILE A 129 -13.24 -5.58 7.69
C ILE A 129 -12.65 -4.46 8.54
N ALA A 130 -12.91 -3.20 8.18
CA ALA A 130 -12.39 -2.04 8.89
C ALA A 130 -12.99 -1.88 10.29
N SER A 131 -14.31 -1.99 10.43
CA SER A 131 -15.01 -1.68 11.69
C SER A 131 -15.03 -2.85 12.67
N LYS A 132 -15.17 -4.09 12.18
CA LYS A 132 -15.38 -5.27 13.05
C LYS A 132 -14.09 -6.03 13.33
N TYR A 133 -13.26 -6.20 12.31
CA TYR A 133 -11.99 -6.93 12.42
C TYR A 133 -10.79 -6.01 12.64
N TRP A 134 -10.97 -4.70 12.48
CA TRP A 134 -9.90 -3.69 12.53
C TRP A 134 -8.76 -3.99 11.54
N GLY A 135 -9.12 -4.62 10.42
CA GLY A 135 -8.21 -4.96 9.32
C GLY A 135 -8.00 -3.83 8.32
N ASN A 136 -7.13 -4.07 7.34
CA ASN A 136 -7.09 -3.29 6.10
C ASN A 136 -8.01 -3.97 5.06
N PRO A 137 -9.14 -3.35 4.67
CA PRO A 137 -10.07 -3.88 3.67
C PRO A 137 -9.44 -4.32 2.36
N GLU A 138 -8.61 -3.46 1.77
CA GLU A 138 -8.02 -3.66 0.45
C GLU A 138 -7.13 -4.90 0.46
N PHE A 139 -6.30 -5.02 1.50
CA PHE A 139 -5.42 -6.17 1.70
C PHE A 139 -6.20 -7.46 1.97
N VAL A 140 -7.15 -7.43 2.92
CA VAL A 140 -7.88 -8.64 3.33
C VAL A 140 -8.71 -9.20 2.18
N LEU A 141 -9.44 -8.37 1.44
CA LEU A 141 -10.29 -8.82 0.32
C LEU A 141 -9.48 -9.30 -0.88
N ALA A 142 -8.29 -8.75 -1.11
CA ALA A 142 -7.40 -9.20 -2.18
C ALA A 142 -6.83 -10.60 -1.90
N GLU A 143 -6.54 -10.91 -0.64
CA GLU A 143 -5.79 -12.11 -0.27
C GLU A 143 -6.67 -13.28 0.22
N ILE A 144 -7.87 -12.99 0.75
CA ILE A 144 -8.68 -14.02 1.40
C ILE A 144 -9.17 -15.11 0.43
N LEU A 145 -9.00 -16.37 0.82
CA LEU A 145 -9.47 -17.50 0.03
C LEU A 145 -10.97 -17.70 0.19
N LYS A 146 -11.62 -17.92 -0.95
CA LYS A 146 -13.04 -18.21 -1.06
C LYS A 146 -13.26 -19.73 -1.09
N TYR A 147 -14.13 -20.21 -0.20
CA TYR A 147 -14.43 -21.63 -0.03
C TYR A 147 -15.83 -21.96 -0.55
N ARG A 148 -15.89 -22.80 -1.59
CA ARG A 148 -17.16 -23.32 -2.10
C ARG A 148 -17.59 -24.55 -1.32
N LEU A 149 -18.74 -24.45 -0.68
CA LEU A 149 -19.34 -25.56 0.04
C LEU A 149 -20.32 -26.32 -0.87
N SER A 150 -20.18 -27.63 -0.92
CA SER A 150 -21.04 -28.53 -1.68
C SER A 150 -21.25 -29.84 -0.93
N GLN A 151 -22.31 -30.56 -1.32
CA GLN A 151 -22.63 -31.87 -0.76
C GLN A 151 -21.52 -32.88 -1.03
N TYR A 152 -21.18 -33.70 -0.04
CA TYR A 152 -20.30 -34.85 -0.23
C TYR A 152 -20.93 -35.83 -1.23
N GLN A 153 -20.19 -36.21 -2.27
CA GLN A 153 -20.65 -37.11 -3.34
C GLN A 153 -21.96 -36.68 -4.07
N GLY A 154 -22.30 -35.39 -4.05
CA GLY A 154 -23.49 -34.83 -4.72
C GLY A 154 -23.18 -33.59 -5.57
N SER A 155 -24.14 -33.18 -6.41
CA SER A 155 -24.02 -31.99 -7.28
C SER A 155 -24.52 -30.69 -6.64
N LYS A 156 -25.06 -30.77 -5.42
CA LYS A 156 -25.67 -29.61 -4.74
C LYS A 156 -24.60 -28.67 -4.19
N VAL A 157 -24.60 -27.42 -4.67
CA VAL A 157 -23.74 -26.34 -4.19
C VAL A 157 -24.47 -25.48 -3.17
N TYR A 158 -23.88 -25.36 -1.98
CA TYR A 158 -24.41 -24.60 -0.86
C TYR A 158 -23.94 -23.15 -0.84
N GLY A 159 -23.00 -22.75 -1.68
CA GLY A 159 -22.57 -21.35 -1.78
C GLY A 159 -21.09 -21.15 -1.59
N ASP A 160 -20.71 -19.89 -1.51
CA ASP A 160 -19.33 -19.45 -1.41
C ASP A 160 -19.15 -18.67 -0.10
N PHE A 161 -18.14 -19.05 0.67
CA PHE A 161 -17.97 -18.61 2.04
C PHE A 161 -16.52 -18.21 2.32
N TYR A 162 -16.36 -17.35 3.30
CA TYR A 162 -15.08 -17.07 3.96
C TYR A 162 -15.02 -17.75 5.31
N TRP A 163 -13.82 -18.15 5.72
CA TRP A 163 -13.57 -18.62 7.07
C TRP A 163 -13.29 -17.42 7.98
N ILE A 164 -13.99 -17.34 9.12
CA ILE A 164 -13.82 -16.23 10.08
C ILE A 164 -12.38 -16.16 10.61
N ARG A 165 -11.77 -17.32 10.81
CA ARG A 165 -10.36 -17.44 11.20
C ARG A 165 -9.45 -16.72 10.21
N ASP A 166 -9.75 -16.80 8.92
CA ASP A 166 -8.91 -16.27 7.86
C ASP A 166 -9.05 -14.75 7.78
N ILE A 167 -10.28 -14.24 7.93
CA ILE A 167 -10.55 -12.80 8.04
C ILE A 167 -9.82 -12.23 9.27
N ALA A 168 -9.99 -12.87 10.44
CA ALA A 168 -9.34 -12.43 11.67
C ALA A 168 -7.81 -12.49 11.55
N TYR A 169 -7.27 -13.55 10.93
CA TYR A 169 -5.85 -13.68 10.65
C TYR A 169 -5.36 -12.55 9.74
N LEU A 170 -5.92 -12.38 8.55
CA LEU A 170 -5.52 -11.32 7.62
C LEU A 170 -5.75 -9.90 8.16
N SER A 171 -6.58 -9.74 9.19
CA SER A 171 -6.81 -8.46 9.88
C SER A 171 -5.84 -8.21 11.05
N GLY A 172 -4.90 -9.12 11.31
CA GLY A 172 -3.89 -9.01 12.36
C GLY A 172 -4.26 -9.67 13.70
N GLY A 173 -5.45 -10.25 13.80
CA GLY A 173 -5.92 -10.99 14.97
C GLY A 173 -5.85 -12.51 14.77
N TYR A 174 -6.77 -13.22 15.43
CA TYR A 174 -6.95 -14.67 15.35
C TYR A 174 -8.35 -15.08 15.80
N ALA A 175 -8.75 -16.31 15.48
CA ALA A 175 -10.01 -16.89 15.94
C ALA A 175 -9.81 -18.28 16.52
N GLY A 176 -10.72 -18.70 17.38
CA GLY A 176 -10.64 -19.99 18.05
C GLY A 176 -11.98 -20.52 18.52
N SER A 177 -11.93 -21.75 19.04
CA SER A 177 -13.05 -22.45 19.65
C SER A 177 -12.62 -23.07 20.98
N GLY A 178 -13.49 -23.02 21.99
CA GLY A 178 -13.23 -23.53 23.34
C GLY A 178 -13.23 -22.43 24.41
N GLY A 179 -12.76 -22.79 25.61
CA GLY A 179 -12.46 -21.83 26.69
C GLY A 179 -13.67 -21.20 27.38
N ASN A 180 -14.89 -21.76 27.26
CA ASN A 180 -16.10 -21.21 27.87
C ASN A 180 -16.40 -19.75 27.49
N ALA A 181 -15.91 -19.32 26.31
CA ALA A 181 -15.98 -17.93 25.84
C ALA A 181 -17.42 -17.40 25.71
N ASN A 182 -18.32 -18.28 25.27
CA ASN A 182 -19.76 -18.07 25.24
C ASN A 182 -20.46 -19.45 25.27
N LYS A 183 -21.80 -19.47 25.23
CA LYS A 183 -22.59 -20.71 25.20
C LYS A 183 -22.27 -21.65 24.02
N TYR A 184 -21.57 -21.15 22.99
CA TYR A 184 -21.17 -21.92 21.81
C TYR A 184 -19.68 -22.21 21.76
N ASN A 185 -18.88 -21.68 22.70
CA ASN A 185 -17.42 -21.73 22.72
C ASN A 185 -16.76 -21.21 21.44
N LEU A 186 -17.28 -20.14 20.83
CA LEU A 186 -16.76 -19.58 19.57
C LEU A 186 -16.35 -18.13 19.76
N TRP A 187 -15.18 -17.74 19.24
CA TRP A 187 -14.64 -16.41 19.46
C TRP A 187 -13.62 -15.97 18.41
N TYR A 188 -13.44 -14.65 18.30
CA TYR A 188 -12.30 -14.05 17.58
C TYR A 188 -11.73 -12.84 18.33
N VAL A 189 -10.47 -12.58 18.07
CA VAL A 189 -9.70 -11.46 18.58
C VAL A 189 -9.48 -10.48 17.45
N ARG A 190 -9.76 -9.20 17.71
CA ARG A 190 -9.35 -8.07 16.88
C ARG A 190 -8.28 -7.28 17.61
N THR A 191 -7.30 -6.76 16.87
CA THR A 191 -6.13 -6.09 17.46
C THR A 191 -5.98 -4.68 16.91
N SER A 192 -5.37 -3.80 17.71
CA SER A 192 -5.15 -2.41 17.32
C SER A 192 -4.24 -2.28 16.09
N LYS A 193 -4.37 -1.17 15.38
CA LYS A 193 -3.39 -0.72 14.38
C LYS A 193 -2.04 -0.38 15.04
N PRO A 194 -0.90 -0.47 14.33
CA PRO A 194 0.38 -0.10 14.89
C PRO A 194 0.39 1.36 15.35
N GLU A 195 1.18 1.66 16.38
CA GLU A 195 1.21 2.96 17.02
C GLU A 195 2.64 3.42 17.27
N ILE A 196 2.96 4.65 16.87
CA ILE A 196 4.23 5.32 17.19
C ILE A 196 4.08 6.05 18.52
N LYS A 197 4.81 5.60 19.55
CA LYS A 197 4.77 6.19 20.90
C LYS A 197 5.68 7.41 21.00
N ASP A 198 6.94 7.26 20.63
CA ASP A 198 7.90 8.37 20.58
C ASP A 198 8.42 8.61 19.18
N PHE A 199 8.63 9.88 18.83
CA PHE A 199 9.30 10.32 17.62
C PHE A 199 10.05 11.61 17.89
N LYS A 200 11.36 11.63 17.62
CA LYS A 200 12.24 12.77 17.92
C LYS A 200 13.22 12.99 16.77
N ALA A 201 13.53 14.26 16.52
CA ALA A 201 14.62 14.68 15.64
C ALA A 201 15.49 15.71 16.38
N THR A 202 16.80 15.62 16.25
CA THR A 202 17.71 16.58 16.89
C THR A 202 17.80 17.88 16.08
N SER A 203 17.68 19.03 16.74
CA SER A 203 18.09 20.31 16.15
C SER A 203 19.60 20.51 16.33
N GLY A 204 20.24 21.19 15.38
CA GLY A 204 21.70 21.30 15.39
C GLY A 204 22.26 22.15 14.26
N LYS A 205 23.56 22.06 14.05
CA LYS A 205 24.24 22.77 12.96
C LYS A 205 24.20 21.96 11.67
N LYS A 206 24.21 22.63 10.50
CA LYS A 206 24.21 21.98 9.17
C LYS A 206 25.32 20.94 9.01
N ASP A 207 26.50 21.14 9.59
CA ASP A 207 27.65 20.23 9.52
C ASP A 207 27.53 19.00 10.44
N VAL A 208 26.47 18.92 11.25
CA VAL A 208 26.19 17.78 12.14
C VAL A 208 24.98 17.00 11.60
N PRO A 209 25.09 15.68 11.38
CA PRO A 209 23.95 14.88 10.97
C PRO A 209 22.79 14.96 11.99
N VAL A 210 21.58 15.15 11.47
CA VAL A 210 20.34 15.10 12.25
C VAL A 210 20.10 13.65 12.65
N LYS A 211 19.98 13.40 13.95
CA LYS A 211 19.60 12.09 14.49
C LYS A 211 18.09 12.02 14.66
N ILE A 212 17.51 10.96 14.13
CA ILE A 212 16.07 10.69 14.19
C ILE A 212 15.87 9.38 14.95
N THR A 213 14.98 9.41 15.94
CA THR A 213 14.65 8.24 16.75
C THR A 213 13.16 8.09 16.86
N PHE A 214 12.69 6.83 16.81
CA PHE A 214 11.29 6.52 17.01
C PHE A 214 11.13 5.15 17.68
N ASN A 215 10.02 5.00 18.41
CA ASN A 215 9.61 3.72 18.95
C ASN A 215 8.08 3.62 19.00
N GLY A 216 7.59 2.41 19.14
CA GLY A 216 6.16 2.16 19.15
C GLY A 216 5.83 0.69 19.33
N PHE A 217 4.58 0.35 19.06
CA PHE A 217 4.07 -1.02 19.16
C PHE A 217 3.29 -1.41 17.91
N GLU A 218 3.47 -2.65 17.46
CA GLU A 218 2.50 -3.34 16.62
C GLU A 218 1.70 -4.33 17.48
N TYR A 219 0.50 -4.67 17.04
CA TYR A 219 -0.41 -5.52 17.80
C TYR A 219 -0.86 -6.75 17.01
N VAL A 220 -0.11 -7.12 15.97
CA VAL A 220 -0.40 -8.34 15.20
C VAL A 220 -0.19 -9.57 16.10
N SER A 221 -1.20 -10.42 16.24
CA SER A 221 -1.14 -11.58 17.14
C SER A 221 -0.12 -12.60 16.66
N LYS A 222 0.91 -12.84 17.47
CA LYS A 222 2.05 -13.72 17.17
C LYS A 222 1.69 -15.19 17.47
N ASN A 223 1.96 -16.11 16.55
CA ASN A 223 1.80 -17.57 16.73
C ASN A 223 0.42 -18.03 17.27
N LYS A 224 -0.60 -17.17 17.18
CA LYS A 224 -1.98 -17.45 17.55
C LYS A 224 -2.80 -17.27 16.28
N GLY A 225 -3.38 -18.36 15.79
CA GLY A 225 -4.12 -18.37 14.52
C GLY A 225 -3.81 -19.63 13.72
N TYR A 226 -3.29 -19.46 12.50
CA TYR A 226 -2.75 -20.56 11.72
C TYR A 226 -1.47 -21.07 12.38
N ASN A 227 -1.58 -22.12 13.19
CA ASN A 227 -0.42 -22.85 13.66
C ASN A 227 0.01 -23.78 12.53
N ASP A 228 1.22 -23.60 12.01
CA ASP A 228 1.91 -24.55 11.12
C ASP A 228 2.28 -25.87 11.84
N ARG A 229 1.79 -26.06 13.08
CA ARG A 229 2.00 -27.24 13.92
C ARG A 229 1.11 -28.39 13.45
N ASP A 230 1.40 -28.90 12.27
CA ASP A 230 0.98 -30.22 11.84
C ASP A 230 2.18 -31.18 11.93
N PRO A 231 2.18 -32.15 12.88
CA PRO A 231 3.22 -33.16 12.98
C PRO A 231 3.43 -33.97 11.70
N ASN A 232 2.42 -34.00 10.81
CA ASN A 232 2.43 -34.71 9.53
C ASN A 232 2.75 -33.79 8.33
N GLY A 233 2.97 -32.49 8.55
CA GLY A 233 3.39 -31.54 7.51
C GLY A 233 2.36 -31.19 6.42
N THR A 234 1.07 -31.49 6.62
CA THR A 234 0.01 -31.29 5.61
C THR A 234 -0.73 -29.94 5.74
N THR A 235 -0.71 -29.32 6.91
CA THR A 235 -1.37 -28.03 7.15
C THR A 235 -0.37 -26.88 7.01
N VAL A 236 -0.41 -26.20 5.87
CA VAL A 236 0.34 -24.97 5.61
C VAL A 236 -0.60 -23.78 5.77
N ASN A 237 -0.17 -22.75 6.51
CA ASN A 237 -0.86 -21.47 6.48
C ASN A 237 -0.94 -20.93 5.03
N PRO A 238 -2.14 -20.87 4.42
CA PRO A 238 -2.26 -20.48 3.02
C PRO A 238 -1.93 -18.99 2.80
N TYR A 239 -1.88 -18.20 3.88
CA TYR A 239 -1.62 -16.77 3.84
C TYR A 239 -0.17 -16.41 4.22
N GLN A 240 0.73 -17.38 4.37
CA GLN A 240 2.11 -17.16 4.81
C GLN A 240 2.89 -16.19 3.88
N ALA A 241 2.60 -16.20 2.58
CA ALA A 241 3.24 -15.30 1.61
C ALA A 241 2.64 -13.88 1.64
N ALA A 242 1.36 -13.77 1.97
CA ALA A 242 0.58 -12.53 1.91
C ALA A 242 0.64 -11.71 3.20
N ALA A 243 0.44 -12.37 4.35
CA ALA A 243 0.28 -11.72 5.67
C ALA A 243 1.59 -11.23 6.31
N GLY A 244 2.66 -11.09 5.51
CA GLY A 244 3.98 -10.70 5.97
C GLY A 244 4.48 -11.56 7.14
N GLU A 245 5.50 -11.06 7.82
CA GLU A 245 5.96 -11.64 9.08
C GLU A 245 5.38 -10.86 10.26
N ARG A 246 4.65 -11.53 11.15
CA ARG A 246 3.86 -10.93 12.26
C ARG A 246 4.68 -10.27 13.39
N ASN A 247 5.95 -10.00 13.13
CA ASN A 247 6.90 -9.31 14.00
C ASN A 247 7.73 -8.29 13.20
N ARG A 248 7.23 -7.83 12.05
CA ARG A 248 7.94 -6.92 11.16
C ARG A 248 7.03 -5.79 10.73
N VAL A 249 7.53 -4.57 10.89
CA VAL A 249 6.88 -3.35 10.44
C VAL A 249 7.71 -2.67 9.36
N LYS A 250 7.05 -2.10 8.35
CA LYS A 250 7.66 -1.14 7.43
C LYS A 250 7.54 0.25 8.06
N TRP A 251 8.60 1.04 8.04
CA TRP A 251 8.57 2.43 8.46
C TRP A 251 8.95 3.33 7.29
N MET A 252 8.29 4.48 7.18
CA MET A 252 8.48 5.48 6.14
C MET A 252 8.67 6.84 6.81
N LEU A 253 9.80 7.48 6.51
CA LEU A 253 10.23 8.77 7.02
C LEU A 253 10.33 9.77 5.87
N ASP A 254 9.58 10.86 5.97
CA ASP A 254 9.71 12.01 5.09
C ASP A 254 10.20 13.22 5.88
N ILE A 255 11.17 13.96 5.35
CA ILE A 255 11.58 15.25 5.87
C ILE A 255 11.17 16.31 4.86
N THR A 256 10.41 17.30 5.31
CA THR A 256 9.92 18.39 4.48
C THR A 256 10.47 19.73 4.94
N LYS A 257 10.74 20.63 3.99
CA LYS A 257 11.05 22.05 4.21
C LYS A 257 10.15 22.90 3.34
N ASP A 258 9.52 23.92 3.90
CA ASP A 258 8.63 24.85 3.18
C ASP A 258 7.51 24.14 2.37
N GLY A 259 7.10 22.95 2.81
CA GLY A 259 6.08 22.13 2.15
C GLY A 259 6.60 21.10 1.15
N GLU A 260 7.88 21.15 0.78
CA GLU A 260 8.51 20.21 -0.16
C GLU A 260 9.25 19.10 0.57
N THR A 261 9.13 17.85 0.11
CA THR A 261 9.94 16.73 0.62
C THR A 261 11.38 16.91 0.16
N VAL A 262 12.31 16.93 1.12
CA VAL A 262 13.75 17.06 0.86
C VAL A 262 14.51 15.76 1.13
N HIS A 263 13.88 14.82 1.84
CA HIS A 263 14.44 13.50 2.09
C HIS A 263 13.31 12.49 2.33
N HIS A 264 13.46 11.31 1.73
CA HIS A 264 12.60 10.17 1.95
C HIS A 264 13.48 8.98 2.31
N GLN A 265 13.08 8.23 3.34
CA GLN A 265 13.72 6.99 3.72
C GLN A 265 12.68 6.00 4.21
N GLU A 266 12.77 4.75 3.76
CA GLU A 266 11.92 3.67 4.24
C GLU A 266 12.73 2.40 4.41
N ASN A 267 12.35 1.58 5.41
CA ASN A 267 12.93 0.26 5.60
C ASN A 267 12.01 -0.61 6.49
N TYR A 268 12.42 -1.84 6.76
CA TYR A 268 11.78 -2.72 7.72
C TYR A 268 12.47 -2.67 9.08
N LEU A 269 11.70 -2.99 10.11
CA LEU A 269 12.15 -3.12 11.49
C LEU A 269 11.40 -4.27 12.16
N ARG A 270 12.11 -5.12 12.89
CA ARG A 270 11.48 -6.16 13.70
C ARG A 270 10.98 -5.61 15.03
N SER A 271 9.83 -6.13 15.47
CA SER A 271 9.30 -5.90 16.80
C SER A 271 9.67 -7.03 17.75
N THR A 272 10.04 -6.68 18.98
CA THR A 272 10.30 -7.64 20.05
C THR A 272 9.03 -7.81 20.91
N PRO A 273 8.66 -9.03 21.33
CA PRO A 273 7.52 -9.24 22.21
C PRO A 273 7.64 -8.41 23.49
N GLN A 274 6.70 -7.49 23.71
CA GLN A 274 6.68 -6.64 24.90
C GLN A 274 5.27 -6.13 25.13
N LYS A 275 4.79 -6.19 26.38
CA LYS A 275 3.48 -5.65 26.74
C LYS A 275 3.47 -4.13 26.60
N ASP A 276 2.41 -3.62 25.97
CA ASP A 276 2.09 -2.20 26.00
C ASP A 276 1.31 -1.89 27.29
N ASN A 277 1.97 -1.28 28.27
CA ASN A 277 1.32 -0.93 29.55
C ASN A 277 0.15 0.06 29.37
N GLN A 278 0.07 0.78 28.24
CA GLN A 278 -1.05 1.68 27.93
C GLN A 278 -2.22 0.94 27.27
N LYS A 279 -2.00 -0.27 26.75
CA LYS A 279 -3.01 -1.16 26.17
C LYS A 279 -2.86 -2.58 26.75
N PRO A 280 -3.18 -2.79 28.03
CA PRO A 280 -2.93 -4.06 28.72
C PRO A 280 -3.70 -5.25 28.12
N ASN A 281 -4.79 -4.98 27.39
CA ASN A 281 -5.57 -5.99 26.69
C ASN A 281 -4.87 -6.54 25.43
N GLU A 282 -3.92 -5.81 24.86
CA GLU A 282 -3.09 -6.21 23.72
C GLU A 282 -1.92 -7.12 24.17
N GLY A 283 -2.27 -8.30 24.70
CA GLY A 283 -1.32 -9.21 25.35
C GLY A 283 -0.18 -9.72 24.46
N ASP A 284 -0.31 -9.62 23.14
CA ASP A 284 0.66 -10.10 22.15
C ASP A 284 1.40 -8.97 21.42
N ALA A 285 1.42 -7.77 21.99
CA ALA A 285 2.07 -6.61 21.40
C ALA A 285 3.58 -6.84 21.14
N GLY A 286 4.07 -6.21 20.08
CA GLY A 286 5.48 -6.17 19.73
C GLY A 286 5.99 -4.74 19.76
N GLN A 287 7.02 -4.46 20.57
CA GLN A 287 7.67 -3.15 20.56
C GLN A 287 8.65 -3.07 19.39
N PHE A 288 8.56 -2.01 18.60
CA PHE A 288 9.59 -1.64 17.62
C PHE A 288 10.32 -0.38 18.09
N LYS A 289 11.63 -0.31 17.84
CA LYS A 289 12.49 0.81 18.22
C LYS A 289 13.62 1.02 17.23
N LYS A 290 13.87 2.27 16.84
CA LYS A 290 14.96 2.68 15.94
C LYS A 290 15.63 3.93 16.49
N GLU A 291 16.96 3.92 16.58
CA GLU A 291 17.76 5.00 17.19
C GLU A 291 18.95 5.47 16.33
N ASP A 292 19.21 4.81 15.22
CA ASP A 292 20.38 4.97 14.35
C ASP A 292 20.04 5.64 13.01
N VAL A 293 18.83 6.21 12.86
CA VAL A 293 18.49 6.96 11.65
C VAL A 293 19.22 8.31 11.68
N THR A 294 19.99 8.57 10.63
CA THR A 294 20.74 9.82 10.48
C THR A 294 20.51 10.41 9.10
N TRP A 295 20.36 11.73 9.04
CA TRP A 295 20.18 12.48 7.81
C TRP A 295 21.09 13.72 7.80
N GLN A 296 21.78 13.96 6.69
CA GLN A 296 22.68 15.10 6.54
C GLN A 296 21.96 16.26 5.83
N PRO A 297 21.69 17.39 6.52
CA PRO A 297 20.98 18.52 5.91
C PRO A 297 21.84 19.25 4.88
N GLN A 298 21.24 19.57 3.73
CA GLN A 298 21.89 20.34 2.66
C GLN A 298 21.71 21.86 2.83
N MET A 299 20.72 22.29 3.60
CA MET A 299 20.42 23.70 3.84
C MET A 299 20.14 23.95 5.33
N CYS A 300 20.22 25.21 5.74
CA CYS A 300 19.68 25.64 7.03
C CYS A 300 18.17 25.90 6.90
N GLY A 301 17.49 25.95 8.03
CA GLY A 301 16.08 26.32 8.12
C GLY A 301 15.29 25.44 9.08
N ARG A 302 13.98 25.63 9.04
CA ARG A 302 13.01 24.80 9.78
C ARG A 302 12.58 23.63 8.90
N TYR A 303 12.56 22.45 9.50
CA TYR A 303 12.18 21.21 8.86
C TYR A 303 11.09 20.53 9.67
N THR A 304 10.27 19.74 9.00
CA THR A 304 9.29 18.84 9.63
C THR A 304 9.61 17.43 9.18
N ALA A 305 9.95 16.55 10.12
CA ALA A 305 10.00 15.12 9.84
C ALA A 305 8.62 14.50 10.10
N LYS A 306 8.21 13.55 9.27
CA LYS A 306 6.97 12.78 9.36
C LYS A 306 7.33 11.30 9.33
N ILE A 307 6.76 10.52 10.24
CA ILE A 307 6.96 9.07 10.29
C ILE A 307 5.60 8.36 10.27
N LYS A 308 5.55 7.29 9.48
CA LYS A 308 4.43 6.37 9.40
C LYS A 308 4.96 4.94 9.44
N VAL A 309 4.22 4.04 10.10
CA VAL A 309 4.57 2.63 10.26
C VAL A 309 3.41 1.77 9.75
N THR A 310 3.73 0.73 9.00
CA THR A 310 2.77 -0.24 8.44
C THR A 310 3.12 -1.62 8.97
N ASP A 311 2.16 -2.33 9.54
CA ASP A 311 2.38 -3.69 10.05
C ASP A 311 2.31 -4.76 8.95
N ALA A 312 2.58 -6.01 9.33
CA ALA A 312 2.65 -7.15 8.42
C ALA A 312 1.36 -7.42 7.63
N VAL A 313 0.21 -7.02 8.17
CA VAL A 313 -1.12 -7.14 7.54
C VAL A 313 -1.57 -5.83 6.90
N GLN A 314 -0.60 -4.99 6.52
CA GLN A 314 -0.78 -3.76 5.77
C GLN A 314 -1.68 -2.73 6.48
N ARG A 315 -1.69 -2.70 7.81
CA ARG A 315 -2.40 -1.66 8.58
C ARG A 315 -1.45 -0.54 8.93
N ASP A 316 -1.88 0.68 8.61
CA ASP A 316 -1.11 1.88 8.85
C ASP A 316 -1.33 2.47 10.24
N SER A 317 -0.25 2.96 10.84
CA SER A 317 -0.28 3.83 12.01
C SER A 317 -0.76 5.23 11.65
N ASN A 318 -1.25 5.97 12.64
CA ASN A 318 -1.37 7.43 12.51
C ASN A 318 0.02 8.06 12.30
N GLU A 319 0.11 8.98 11.35
CA GLU A 319 1.34 9.73 11.07
C GLU A 319 1.74 10.58 12.29
N LYS A 320 3.01 10.52 12.69
CA LYS A 320 3.59 11.44 13.68
C LYS A 320 4.54 12.42 13.03
N LYS A 321 4.57 13.64 13.56
CA LYS A 321 5.39 14.74 13.05
C LYS A 321 6.25 15.33 14.16
N VAL A 322 7.44 15.77 13.81
CA VAL A 322 8.30 16.55 14.69
C VAL A 322 8.99 17.65 13.89
N ASP A 323 8.97 18.87 14.42
CA ASP A 323 9.68 19.99 13.83
C ASP A 323 11.07 20.12 14.46
N PHE A 324 12.06 20.49 13.65
CA PHE A 324 13.43 20.72 14.10
C PHE A 324 14.10 21.82 13.28
N ILE A 325 15.19 22.38 13.82
CA ILE A 325 15.91 23.51 13.24
C ILE A 325 17.34 23.09 12.91
N VAL A 326 17.79 23.48 11.71
CA VAL A 326 19.18 23.38 11.28
C VAL A 326 19.75 24.78 11.11
N ASP A 327 20.76 25.10 11.92
CA ASP A 327 21.44 26.41 11.96
C ASP A 327 22.88 26.34 11.41
N GLY A 328 23.54 27.48 11.17
CA GLY A 328 24.97 27.54 10.77
C GLY A 328 25.30 28.59 9.69
N ASN A 329 26.54 28.58 9.19
CA ASN A 329 26.99 29.42 8.07
C ASN A 329 26.43 28.90 6.74
N CYS A 330 25.13 29.08 6.56
CA CYS A 330 24.45 28.85 5.30
C CYS A 330 24.45 30.16 4.53
N GLY A 331 25.24 30.25 3.45
CA GLY A 331 25.20 31.40 2.54
C GLY A 331 23.77 31.65 2.04
N THR A 332 23.45 32.90 1.76
CA THR A 332 22.13 33.36 1.29
C THR A 332 21.80 32.96 -0.16
N GLU A 333 22.56 32.05 -0.77
CA GLU A 333 22.23 31.53 -2.10
C GLU A 333 21.18 30.44 -1.96
N VAL A 334 19.96 30.80 -2.31
CA VAL A 334 18.92 29.85 -2.71
C VAL A 334 19.33 29.32 -4.08
N THR A 335 20.13 28.26 -4.11
CA THR A 335 20.03 27.31 -5.21
C THR A 335 18.67 26.60 -5.06
N PRO A 336 17.85 26.50 -6.12
CA PRO A 336 16.68 25.65 -6.09
C PRO A 336 17.13 24.27 -5.63
N ASN A 337 16.51 23.76 -4.58
CA ASN A 337 16.80 22.42 -4.11
C ASN A 337 16.43 21.46 -5.24
N PRO A 338 17.33 20.57 -5.69
CA PRO A 338 16.92 19.50 -6.58
C PRO A 338 15.87 18.66 -5.83
N ASP A 339 14.80 18.33 -6.54
CA ASP A 339 13.84 17.29 -6.15
C ASP A 339 14.62 16.10 -5.55
N PRO A 340 14.12 15.43 -4.50
CA PRO A 340 14.76 14.25 -3.88
C PRO A 340 14.67 13.01 -4.79
N GLY A 341 15.08 13.15 -6.05
CA GLY A 341 15.09 12.12 -7.08
C GLY A 341 16.13 12.32 -8.19
N ASP A 342 16.82 13.47 -8.29
CA ASP A 342 17.68 13.76 -9.45
C ASP A 342 19.12 14.11 -9.07
N GLU A 343 19.97 13.09 -9.06
CA GLU A 343 21.21 13.22 -9.82
C GLU A 343 20.89 12.79 -11.25
N ASP A 344 20.11 13.61 -11.97
CA ASP A 344 20.03 13.50 -13.42
C ASP A 344 21.15 14.38 -13.99
N ASP A 345 22.26 13.75 -14.38
CA ASP A 345 23.41 14.44 -14.97
C ASP A 345 23.07 15.16 -16.28
N PHE A 346 21.91 14.86 -16.88
CA PHE A 346 21.58 15.34 -18.21
C PHE A 346 20.90 16.71 -18.20
N LYS A 347 21.70 17.76 -18.41
CA LYS A 347 21.20 19.10 -18.69
C LYS A 347 20.70 19.20 -20.15
N TYR A 348 19.40 19.41 -20.33
CA TYR A 348 18.81 19.62 -21.66
C TYR A 348 19.37 20.89 -22.31
N LYS A 349 19.81 20.78 -23.57
CA LYS A 349 20.48 21.86 -24.31
C LYS A 349 19.59 22.41 -25.42
N ILE A 350 19.67 23.72 -25.60
CA ILE A 350 19.12 24.44 -26.74
C ILE A 350 20.11 25.56 -27.12
N ASP A 351 20.18 25.91 -28.40
CA ASP A 351 21.07 26.97 -28.88
C ASP A 351 20.49 27.57 -30.17
N PHE A 352 20.23 28.88 -30.16
CA PHE A 352 19.76 29.65 -31.31
C PHE A 352 20.87 30.54 -31.86
N SER A 353 20.88 30.70 -33.17
CA SER A 353 21.87 31.53 -33.86
C SER A 353 21.21 32.48 -34.86
N ALA A 354 21.70 33.71 -34.91
CA ALA A 354 21.46 34.61 -36.03
C ALA A 354 22.62 34.45 -37.04
N ASP A 355 22.36 33.70 -38.10
CA ASP A 355 23.40 33.22 -39.02
C ASP A 355 23.83 34.29 -40.04
N ARG A 356 22.87 35.10 -40.52
CA ARG A 356 23.11 36.09 -41.58
C ARG A 356 22.11 37.23 -41.51
N ILE A 357 22.59 38.44 -41.79
CA ILE A 357 21.77 39.63 -41.98
C ILE A 357 22.18 40.34 -43.27
N GLU A 358 21.21 40.75 -44.09
CA GLU A 358 21.48 41.49 -45.33
C GLU A 358 20.93 42.91 -45.26
N GLY A 359 21.82 43.89 -45.29
CA GLY A 359 21.47 45.30 -45.41
C GLY A 359 21.20 45.68 -46.87
N GLU A 360 20.23 46.56 -47.10
CA GLU A 360 19.98 47.20 -48.39
C GLU A 360 20.26 48.70 -48.28
N THR A 361 20.86 49.29 -49.31
CA THR A 361 21.02 50.75 -49.42
C THR A 361 19.69 51.38 -49.84
N ALA A 362 19.12 52.21 -48.97
CA ALA A 362 17.84 52.88 -49.22
C ALA A 362 17.87 54.37 -48.85
N ARG A 363 16.90 55.14 -49.35
CA ARG A 363 16.69 56.53 -48.93
C ARG A 363 15.96 56.55 -47.58
N GLU A 364 16.32 57.51 -46.73
CA GLU A 364 15.66 57.71 -45.44
C GLU A 364 14.14 57.87 -45.61
N GLY A 365 13.37 57.24 -44.71
CA GLY A 365 11.91 57.23 -44.76
C GLY A 365 11.29 56.14 -45.67
N LYS A 366 12.08 55.40 -46.46
CA LYS A 366 11.58 54.30 -47.30
C LYS A 366 11.32 53.05 -46.46
N ASN A 367 10.19 52.38 -46.69
CA ASN A 367 9.94 51.05 -46.14
C ASN A 367 10.80 50.01 -46.89
N ILE A 368 11.57 49.24 -46.15
CA ILE A 368 12.48 48.21 -46.66
C ILE A 368 12.28 46.89 -45.92
N LYS A 369 12.74 45.81 -46.54
CA LYS A 369 12.74 44.46 -45.97
C LYS A 369 14.17 44.03 -45.72
N THR A 370 14.48 43.71 -44.47
CA THR A 370 15.79 43.14 -44.12
C THR A 370 15.65 41.64 -43.97
N ARG A 371 16.47 40.91 -44.73
CA ARG A 371 16.57 39.46 -44.64
C ARG A 371 17.44 39.07 -43.44
N ILE A 372 16.96 38.14 -42.64
CA ILE A 372 17.65 37.56 -41.49
C ILE A 372 17.54 36.04 -41.60
N ASP A 373 18.66 35.33 -41.66
CA ASP A 373 18.67 33.87 -41.54
C ASP A 373 18.96 33.52 -40.08
N VAL A 374 18.13 32.64 -39.51
CA VAL A 374 18.26 32.16 -38.12
C VAL A 374 18.23 30.64 -38.09
N SER A 375 18.88 30.05 -37.10
CA SER A 375 18.93 28.61 -36.93
C SER A 375 18.81 28.18 -35.47
N ARG A 376 18.49 26.90 -35.28
CA ARG A 376 18.58 26.19 -34.00
C ARG A 376 19.51 24.99 -34.18
N ASP A 377 20.50 24.85 -33.32
CA ASP A 377 21.41 23.71 -33.35
C ASP A 377 20.72 22.39 -33.01
N ASN A 378 21.39 21.28 -33.33
CA ASN A 378 20.89 19.93 -33.14
C ASN A 378 21.69 19.16 -32.07
N PHE A 379 21.06 18.95 -30.92
CA PHE A 379 21.57 18.15 -29.79
C PHE A 379 20.94 16.76 -29.71
N LYS A 380 20.12 16.36 -30.69
CA LYS A 380 19.52 15.03 -30.74
C LYS A 380 20.53 13.89 -30.60
N PRO A 381 21.72 13.93 -31.24
CA PRO A 381 22.71 12.86 -31.07
C PRO A 381 23.16 12.66 -29.61
N GLU A 382 23.33 13.73 -28.84
CA GLU A 382 23.70 13.66 -27.43
C GLU A 382 22.58 13.06 -26.58
N ARG A 383 21.31 13.42 -26.87
CA ARG A 383 20.14 12.85 -26.20
C ARG A 383 19.95 11.37 -26.53
N ASP A 384 20.16 10.97 -27.78
CA ASP A 384 20.09 9.58 -28.18
C ASP A 384 21.17 8.74 -27.47
N GLN A 385 22.39 9.27 -27.33
CA GLN A 385 23.45 8.63 -26.54
C GLN A 385 23.07 8.50 -25.06
N TYR A 386 22.48 9.55 -24.47
CA TYR A 386 22.00 9.52 -23.10
C TYR A 386 20.88 8.48 -22.91
N ARG A 387 19.90 8.41 -23.82
CA ARG A 387 18.85 7.38 -23.81
C ARG A 387 19.42 5.97 -23.82
N VAL A 388 20.41 5.71 -24.68
CA VAL A 388 21.07 4.39 -24.73
C VAL A 388 21.73 4.06 -23.39
N LYS A 389 22.44 5.03 -22.79
CA LYS A 389 23.08 4.86 -21.47
C LYS A 389 22.03 4.53 -20.39
N VAL A 390 20.96 5.31 -20.28
CA VAL A 390 19.91 5.11 -19.28
C VAL A 390 19.15 3.79 -19.52
N ASN A 391 18.82 3.45 -20.77
CA ASN A 391 18.18 2.17 -21.07
C ASN A 391 19.05 0.96 -20.69
N ASN A 392 20.37 1.05 -20.86
CA ASN A 392 21.28 0.01 -20.39
C ASN A 392 21.26 -0.10 -18.86
N ASN A 393 21.21 1.03 -18.14
CA ASN A 393 21.06 1.02 -16.68
C ASN A 393 19.71 0.43 -16.26
N ILE A 394 18.60 0.80 -16.89
CA ILE A 394 17.27 0.21 -16.64
C ILE A 394 17.32 -1.30 -16.79
N ASN A 395 17.94 -1.81 -17.86
CA ASN A 395 18.08 -3.25 -18.07
C ASN A 395 18.90 -3.92 -16.95
N LYS A 396 19.99 -3.28 -16.50
CA LYS A 396 20.81 -3.77 -15.39
C LYS A 396 20.03 -3.78 -14.07
N SER A 397 19.38 -2.68 -13.71
CA SER A 397 18.55 -2.59 -12.50
C SER A 397 17.37 -3.57 -12.53
N GLN A 398 16.79 -3.83 -13.70
CA GLN A 398 15.74 -4.84 -13.86
C GLN A 398 16.26 -6.25 -13.58
N GLN A 399 17.50 -6.57 -14.01
CA GLN A 399 18.14 -7.85 -13.65
C GLN A 399 18.41 -7.94 -12.15
N GLU A 400 18.84 -6.86 -11.51
CA GLU A 400 19.05 -6.80 -10.06
C GLU A 400 17.75 -7.04 -9.29
N VAL A 401 16.61 -6.49 -9.76
CA VAL A 401 15.28 -6.80 -9.20
C VAL A 401 15.00 -8.30 -9.29
N TYR A 402 15.17 -8.93 -10.46
CA TYR A 402 14.92 -10.37 -10.60
C TYR A 402 15.81 -11.23 -9.69
N SER A 403 17.09 -10.85 -9.54
CA SER A 403 18.00 -11.52 -8.61
C SER A 403 17.56 -11.34 -7.15
N ALA A 404 17.11 -10.14 -6.76
CA ALA A 404 16.63 -9.87 -5.41
C ALA A 404 15.30 -10.60 -5.11
N GLU A 405 14.38 -10.70 -6.08
CA GLU A 405 13.14 -11.47 -5.96
C GLU A 405 13.44 -12.94 -5.69
N SER A 406 14.34 -13.54 -6.48
CA SER A 406 14.80 -14.92 -6.27
C SER A 406 15.45 -15.12 -4.89
N GLY A 407 16.27 -14.16 -4.44
CA GLY A 407 16.88 -14.18 -3.11
C GLY A 407 15.84 -14.13 -1.97
N ARG A 408 14.82 -13.28 -2.11
CA ARG A 408 13.69 -13.18 -1.18
C ARG A 408 12.89 -14.47 -1.13
N ASP A 409 12.56 -15.05 -2.29
CA ASP A 409 11.80 -16.30 -2.38
C ASP A 409 12.57 -17.47 -1.75
N SER A 410 13.90 -17.53 -1.95
CA SER A 410 14.78 -18.50 -1.31
C SER A 410 14.82 -18.34 0.21
N ALA A 411 14.91 -17.11 0.72
CA ALA A 411 14.87 -16.82 2.15
C ALA A 411 13.51 -17.20 2.76
N GLN A 412 12.41 -16.90 2.06
CA GLN A 412 11.06 -17.29 2.46
C GLN A 412 10.91 -18.81 2.58
N SER A 413 11.44 -19.55 1.60
CA SER A 413 11.44 -21.02 1.62
C SER A 413 12.25 -21.58 2.80
N SER A 414 13.42 -20.98 3.07
CA SER A 414 14.27 -21.37 4.22
C SER A 414 13.56 -21.15 5.55
N LEU A 415 12.92 -19.98 5.73
CA LEU A 415 12.12 -19.68 6.91
C LEU A 415 10.94 -20.64 7.07
N SER A 416 10.24 -20.94 5.97
CA SER A 416 9.17 -21.92 5.98
C SER A 416 9.64 -23.30 6.38
N TYR A 417 10.83 -23.74 5.94
CA TYR A 417 11.40 -25.01 6.35
C TYR A 417 11.74 -25.01 7.84
N CYS A 418 12.37 -23.94 8.35
CA CYS A 418 12.70 -23.81 9.76
C CYS A 418 11.44 -23.91 10.65
N ARG A 419 10.37 -23.18 10.32
CA ARG A 419 9.11 -23.18 11.07
C ARG A 419 8.39 -24.55 11.08
N ARG A 420 8.61 -25.37 10.06
CA ARG A 420 8.02 -26.71 9.94
C ARG A 420 8.87 -27.83 10.55
N ASN A 421 10.07 -27.52 11.02
CA ASN A 421 11.02 -28.52 11.52
C ASN A 421 11.32 -28.32 13.02
N PRO A 422 10.38 -28.70 13.91
CA PRO A 422 10.54 -28.54 15.35
C PRO A 422 11.70 -29.40 15.89
N ILE A 423 12.24 -29.00 17.03
CA ILE A 423 13.16 -29.83 17.79
C ILE A 423 12.33 -30.89 18.49
N HIS A 424 12.64 -32.16 18.21
CA HIS A 424 11.98 -33.31 18.82
C HIS A 424 12.83 -33.84 19.96
N GLU A 425 12.26 -33.86 21.16
CA GLU A 425 12.88 -34.36 22.38
C GLU A 425 11.98 -35.42 23.03
N LYS A 426 12.58 -36.27 23.88
CA LYS A 426 11.83 -37.20 24.73
C LYS A 426 12.09 -36.86 26.18
N ASP A 427 11.04 -36.79 26.98
CA ASP A 427 11.16 -36.59 28.42
C ASP A 427 11.73 -37.84 29.13
N GLU A 428 12.05 -37.72 30.42
CA GLU A 428 12.57 -38.82 31.24
C GLU A 428 11.62 -40.02 31.36
N LYS A 429 10.33 -39.86 31.00
CA LYS A 429 9.29 -40.89 31.00
C LYS A 429 9.05 -41.47 29.60
N GLY A 430 9.79 -41.01 28.59
CA GLY A 430 9.73 -41.48 27.20
C GLY A 430 8.64 -40.82 26.34
N ASN A 431 7.98 -39.76 26.82
CA ASN A 431 6.97 -39.02 26.04
C ASN A 431 7.64 -38.05 25.06
N ASP A 432 7.09 -37.96 23.85
CA ASP A 432 7.55 -37.03 22.82
C ASP A 432 7.16 -35.58 23.14
N TYR A 433 8.11 -34.66 23.04
CA TYR A 433 7.94 -33.22 23.19
C TYR A 433 8.52 -32.50 21.96
N TYR A 434 7.76 -31.54 21.42
CA TYR A 434 8.14 -30.78 20.24
C TYR A 434 8.33 -29.31 20.63
N ILE A 435 9.55 -28.81 20.47
CA ILE A 435 9.92 -27.42 20.75
C ILE A 435 10.01 -26.67 19.43
N ASP A 436 9.39 -25.50 19.35
CA ASP A 436 9.55 -24.61 18.20
C ASP A 436 11.03 -24.24 18.07
N ARG A 437 11.60 -24.45 16.88
CA ARG A 437 12.98 -24.05 16.58
C ARG A 437 13.06 -22.53 16.56
N ASP A 438 14.12 -21.97 17.16
CA ASP A 438 14.44 -20.56 16.97
C ASP A 438 14.84 -20.33 15.50
N CYS A 439 13.96 -19.63 14.76
CA CYS A 439 14.17 -19.29 13.36
C CYS A 439 14.65 -17.85 13.16
N SER A 440 15.08 -17.16 14.22
CA SER A 440 15.45 -15.74 14.18
C SER A 440 16.52 -15.42 13.12
N TRP A 441 17.38 -16.38 12.76
CA TRP A 441 18.36 -16.21 11.69
C TRP A 441 17.73 -16.20 10.30
N GLU A 442 16.89 -17.19 9.98
CA GLU A 442 16.15 -17.27 8.71
C GLU A 442 15.21 -16.09 8.52
N GLU A 443 14.61 -15.66 9.63
CA GLU A 443 13.81 -14.45 9.77
C GLU A 443 14.62 -13.20 9.37
N ASN A 444 15.77 -12.93 10.01
CA ASN A 444 16.62 -11.80 9.64
C ASN A 444 17.09 -11.85 8.18
N ARG A 445 17.39 -13.05 7.66
CA ARG A 445 17.80 -13.23 6.26
C ARG A 445 16.69 -12.87 5.27
N LEU A 446 15.43 -13.14 5.61
CA LEU A 446 14.29 -12.73 4.80
C LEU A 446 14.12 -11.20 4.79
N ASP A 447 14.37 -10.54 5.92
CA ASP A 447 14.31 -9.07 6.00
C ASP A 447 15.38 -8.41 5.14
N ASP A 448 16.62 -8.88 5.24
CA ASP A 448 17.72 -8.40 4.41
C ASP A 448 17.38 -8.58 2.93
N ALA A 449 16.79 -9.71 2.55
CA ALA A 449 16.39 -9.98 1.18
C ALA A 449 15.23 -9.09 0.71
N ALA A 450 14.23 -8.85 1.56
CA ALA A 450 13.12 -7.95 1.28
C ALA A 450 13.57 -6.50 1.14
N SER A 451 14.48 -6.03 2.02
CA SER A 451 15.08 -4.70 1.96
C SER A 451 15.87 -4.51 0.66
N ARG A 452 16.70 -5.49 0.28
CA ARG A 452 17.43 -5.47 -1.01
C ARG A 452 16.50 -5.41 -2.22
N LEU A 453 15.38 -6.13 -2.18
CA LEU A 453 14.38 -6.09 -3.25
C LEU A 453 13.74 -4.71 -3.37
N ASP A 454 13.39 -4.09 -2.24
CA ASP A 454 12.81 -2.74 -2.22
C ASP A 454 13.80 -1.71 -2.78
N THR A 455 15.06 -1.74 -2.34
CA THR A 455 16.13 -0.88 -2.89
C THR A 455 16.32 -1.09 -4.39
N ALA A 456 16.34 -2.34 -4.87
CA ALA A 456 16.48 -2.62 -6.30
C ALA A 456 15.30 -2.06 -7.12
N ARG A 457 14.08 -2.11 -6.58
CA ARG A 457 12.89 -1.53 -7.21
C ARG A 457 12.93 0.00 -7.24
N GLN A 458 13.39 0.63 -6.16
CA GLN A 458 13.58 2.08 -6.09
C GLN A 458 14.61 2.57 -7.13
N GLU A 459 15.76 1.90 -7.26
CA GLU A 459 16.78 2.24 -8.28
C GLU A 459 16.24 2.06 -9.70
N LEU A 460 15.48 1.00 -9.96
CA LEU A 460 14.82 0.80 -11.26
C LEU A 460 13.85 1.94 -11.59
N GLU A 461 13.03 2.38 -10.63
CA GLU A 461 12.09 3.48 -10.88
C GLU A 461 12.81 4.82 -11.05
N LYS A 462 13.93 5.04 -10.35
CA LYS A 462 14.81 6.19 -10.55
C LYS A 462 15.33 6.28 -11.98
N GLU A 463 15.86 5.18 -12.52
CA GLU A 463 16.34 5.16 -13.91
C GLU A 463 15.20 5.33 -14.94
N LYS A 464 14.02 4.76 -14.68
CA LYS A 464 12.82 4.98 -15.52
C LYS A 464 12.38 6.45 -15.53
N ASN A 465 12.45 7.12 -14.40
CA ASN A 465 12.04 8.53 -14.29
C ASN A 465 12.96 9.47 -15.09
N LYS A 466 14.24 9.17 -15.26
CA LYS A 466 15.16 9.92 -16.14
C LYS A 466 14.66 9.96 -17.58
N ILE A 467 14.19 8.82 -18.12
CA ILE A 467 13.60 8.78 -19.46
C ILE A 467 12.31 9.59 -19.53
N LYS A 468 11.41 9.46 -18.54
CA LYS A 468 10.16 10.24 -18.50
C LYS A 468 10.43 11.75 -18.47
N LYS A 469 11.44 12.20 -17.71
CA LYS A 469 11.86 13.61 -17.65
C LYS A 469 12.42 14.08 -18.99
N LEU A 470 13.29 13.30 -19.62
CA LEU A 470 13.79 13.59 -20.96
C LEU A 470 12.67 13.69 -22.01
N ASP A 471 11.72 12.76 -22.01
CA ASP A 471 10.56 12.76 -22.90
C ASP A 471 9.70 14.02 -22.72
N ALA A 472 9.45 14.42 -21.47
CA ALA A 472 8.70 15.63 -21.16
C ALA A 472 9.42 16.90 -21.67
N LEU A 473 10.74 16.98 -21.52
CA LEU A 473 11.54 18.10 -22.01
C LEU A 473 11.59 18.13 -23.55
N GLU A 474 11.74 16.98 -24.21
CA GLU A 474 11.67 16.90 -25.67
C GLU A 474 10.30 17.33 -26.20
N ALA A 475 9.22 16.93 -25.55
CA ALA A 475 7.87 17.38 -25.91
C ALA A 475 7.70 18.90 -25.70
N LYS A 476 8.17 19.44 -24.57
CA LYS A 476 8.10 20.89 -24.26
C LYS A 476 8.87 21.72 -25.29
N TYR A 477 10.03 21.25 -25.75
CA TYR A 477 10.95 21.99 -26.62
C TYR A 477 11.08 21.42 -28.05
N ALA A 478 10.11 20.64 -28.52
CA ALA A 478 10.11 20.12 -29.88
C ALA A 478 10.07 21.24 -30.94
N ASN A 479 9.28 22.29 -30.69
CA ASN A 479 9.10 23.42 -31.60
C ASN A 479 8.90 24.75 -30.84
N PRO A 480 9.91 25.22 -30.09
CA PRO A 480 9.85 26.41 -29.26
C PRO A 480 9.59 27.66 -30.12
N GLU A 481 8.78 28.56 -29.58
CA GLU A 481 8.57 29.90 -30.13
C GLU A 481 9.56 30.87 -29.49
N THR A 482 10.31 31.60 -30.30
CA THR A 482 11.21 32.67 -29.87
C THR A 482 10.99 33.94 -30.72
N VAL A 483 11.68 35.02 -30.39
CA VAL A 483 11.56 36.32 -31.05
C VAL A 483 12.89 36.67 -31.71
N VAL A 484 12.81 37.13 -32.95
CA VAL A 484 13.90 37.80 -33.66
C VAL A 484 13.64 39.29 -33.67
N VAL A 485 14.59 40.07 -33.18
CA VAL A 485 14.52 41.54 -33.18
C VAL A 485 15.53 42.13 -34.15
N LEU A 486 15.09 43.15 -34.89
CA LEU A 486 15.92 43.96 -35.75
C LEU A 486 16.15 45.31 -35.08
N LYS A 487 17.41 45.72 -34.98
CA LYS A 487 17.83 46.97 -34.35
C LYS A 487 18.61 47.83 -35.36
N HIS A 488 18.33 49.12 -35.39
CA HIS A 488 19.10 50.13 -36.12
C HIS A 488 19.73 51.10 -35.11
N ASN A 489 21.05 51.23 -35.11
CA ASN A 489 21.81 52.01 -34.12
C ASN A 489 21.41 51.70 -32.66
N GLY A 490 21.15 50.41 -32.37
CA GLY A 490 20.74 49.94 -31.04
C GLY A 490 19.26 50.08 -30.72
N GLN A 491 18.47 50.84 -31.49
CA GLN A 491 17.02 50.95 -31.30
C GLN A 491 16.28 49.85 -32.07
N GLN A 492 15.35 49.16 -31.40
CA GLN A 492 14.49 48.18 -32.07
C GLN A 492 13.60 48.87 -33.11
N VAL A 493 13.62 48.34 -34.34
CA VAL A 493 12.85 48.85 -35.48
C VAL A 493 11.84 47.84 -36.01
N ALA A 494 12.06 46.55 -35.79
CA ALA A 494 11.10 45.48 -36.10
C ALA A 494 11.32 44.27 -35.19
N SER A 495 10.31 43.41 -35.09
CA SER A 495 10.40 42.13 -34.40
C SER A 495 9.45 41.12 -35.03
N GLN A 496 9.86 39.86 -35.09
CA GLN A 496 9.04 38.77 -35.60
C GLN A 496 9.19 37.54 -34.71
N LYS A 497 8.05 36.90 -34.39
CA LYS A 497 8.05 35.59 -33.74
C LYS A 497 8.40 34.50 -34.75
N VAL A 498 9.24 33.58 -34.35
CA VAL A 498 9.63 32.42 -35.15
C VAL A 498 9.55 31.17 -34.29
N ARG A 499 9.16 30.06 -34.92
CA ARG A 499 9.29 28.73 -34.33
C ARG A 499 10.37 27.98 -35.06
N LEU A 500 11.28 27.33 -34.34
CA LEU A 500 12.38 26.58 -34.93
C LEU A 500 12.41 25.17 -34.34
N THR A 501 12.14 24.17 -35.16
CA THR A 501 12.43 22.79 -34.77
C THR A 501 13.94 22.59 -34.69
N GLU A 502 14.35 21.53 -34.00
CA GLU A 502 15.77 21.25 -33.82
C GLU A 502 16.50 20.99 -35.15
N GLY A 503 17.67 21.61 -35.34
CA GLY A 503 18.41 21.57 -36.61
C GLY A 503 17.80 22.40 -37.74
N GLU A 504 16.71 23.13 -37.51
CA GLU A 504 16.04 23.92 -38.53
C GLU A 504 16.76 25.25 -38.79
N LYS A 505 16.77 25.66 -40.06
CA LYS A 505 17.13 27.02 -40.48
C LYS A 505 15.95 27.69 -41.15
N LYS A 506 15.69 28.96 -40.81
CA LYS A 506 14.63 29.77 -41.43
C LYS A 506 15.17 31.12 -41.87
N THR A 507 14.67 31.58 -43.00
CA THR A 507 14.86 32.95 -43.49
C THR A 507 13.64 33.78 -43.13
N LEU A 508 13.86 34.89 -42.44
CA LEU A 508 12.86 35.89 -42.09
C LEU A 508 13.09 37.16 -42.91
N ASN A 509 12.01 37.89 -43.21
CA ASN A 509 12.07 39.19 -43.86
C ASN A 509 11.28 40.18 -43.00
N LEU A 510 12.00 41.05 -42.29
CA LEU A 510 11.38 42.01 -41.39
C LEU A 510 11.22 43.35 -42.10
N ASP A 511 9.96 43.80 -42.21
CA ASP A 511 9.58 45.11 -42.72
C ASP A 511 9.88 46.21 -41.69
N TRP A 512 10.56 47.28 -42.11
CA TRP A 512 10.79 48.47 -41.28
C TRP A 512 11.04 49.71 -42.13
N GLN A 513 10.91 50.90 -41.53
CA GLN A 513 11.19 52.16 -42.19
C GLN A 513 12.66 52.57 -41.99
N HIS A 514 13.40 52.75 -43.09
CA HIS A 514 14.81 53.11 -43.05
C HIS A 514 15.04 54.48 -42.37
N LYS A 515 15.84 54.51 -41.31
CA LYS A 515 16.11 55.70 -40.47
C LYS A 515 17.44 56.41 -40.80
N GLY A 516 17.94 56.26 -42.02
CA GLY A 516 19.21 56.85 -42.47
C GLY A 516 20.43 55.96 -42.18
N LYS A 517 21.64 56.55 -42.21
CA LYS A 517 22.90 55.80 -42.05
C LYS A 517 23.03 55.20 -40.65
N GLY A 518 23.52 53.98 -40.57
CA GLY A 518 23.73 53.30 -39.29
C GLY A 518 24.06 51.84 -39.41
N THR A 519 24.30 51.20 -38.26
CA THR A 519 24.54 49.76 -38.14
C THR A 519 23.22 49.03 -37.94
N ILE A 520 23.02 47.95 -38.69
CA ILE A 520 21.89 47.05 -38.51
C ILE A 520 22.35 45.84 -37.69
N GLN A 521 21.57 45.45 -36.69
CA GLN A 521 21.78 44.28 -35.87
C GLN A 521 20.52 43.42 -35.85
N ALA A 522 20.67 42.11 -36.06
CA ALA A 522 19.64 41.13 -35.74
C ALA A 522 20.01 40.40 -34.45
N GLU A 523 19.03 40.04 -33.64
CA GLU A 523 19.22 39.25 -32.42
C GLU A 523 18.05 38.28 -32.26
N ILE A 524 18.34 36.98 -32.14
CA ILE A 524 17.36 35.94 -31.79
C ILE A 524 17.37 35.68 -30.28
N ASN A 525 16.20 35.39 -29.70
CA ASN A 525 16.03 35.12 -28.27
C ASN A 525 16.67 36.20 -27.35
N PRO A 526 16.32 37.49 -27.52
CA PRO A 526 16.92 38.58 -26.75
C PRO A 526 16.59 38.46 -25.26
N ALA A 527 17.41 39.06 -24.39
CA ALA A 527 17.33 38.91 -22.93
C ALA A 527 15.93 39.09 -22.30
N GLY A 528 15.10 40.00 -22.82
CA GLY A 528 13.73 40.23 -22.33
C GLY A 528 12.67 39.22 -22.80
N ASN A 529 13.01 38.34 -23.75
CA ASN A 529 12.11 37.36 -24.37
C ASN A 529 12.70 35.95 -24.38
N ARG A 530 13.65 35.67 -23.48
CA ARG A 530 14.28 34.36 -23.41
C ARG A 530 13.24 33.29 -23.08
N ILE A 531 13.30 32.18 -23.81
CA ILE A 531 12.57 30.97 -23.45
C ILE A 531 13.00 30.47 -22.06
N ASP A 532 12.10 29.75 -21.40
CA ASP A 532 12.23 29.19 -20.03
C ASP A 532 13.19 27.98 -19.98
N ILE A 533 14.36 28.12 -20.59
CA ILE A 533 15.48 27.19 -20.57
C ILE A 533 16.77 27.94 -20.92
N GLU A 534 17.86 27.59 -20.25
CA GLU A 534 19.16 28.20 -20.51
C GLU A 534 19.71 27.73 -21.88
N GLU A 535 20.05 28.68 -22.75
CA GLU A 535 20.78 28.37 -23.97
C GLU A 535 22.23 27.98 -23.69
N THR A 536 22.76 27.09 -24.52
CA THR A 536 24.15 26.64 -24.47
C THR A 536 25.10 27.81 -24.78
N THR A 537 24.71 28.66 -25.72
CA THR A 537 25.48 29.83 -26.15
C THR A 537 24.54 31.01 -26.35
N TYR A 538 24.96 32.21 -25.90
CA TYR A 538 24.22 33.46 -26.16
C TYR A 538 24.98 34.41 -27.11
N LYS A 539 26.24 34.09 -27.45
CA LYS A 539 27.15 34.97 -28.22
C LYS A 539 26.86 34.95 -29.73
N ASN A 540 26.25 33.88 -30.21
CA ASN A 540 25.76 33.64 -31.57
C ASN A 540 24.34 34.18 -31.80
N ASN A 541 23.65 34.61 -30.75
CA ASN A 541 22.32 35.21 -30.84
C ASN A 541 22.31 36.54 -31.61
N PRO A 542 23.28 37.47 -31.43
CA PRO A 542 23.33 38.70 -32.21
C PRO A 542 24.31 38.63 -33.40
N ILE A 543 23.90 39.21 -34.54
CA ILE A 543 24.77 39.48 -35.69
C ILE A 543 24.60 40.94 -36.14
N LYS A 544 25.68 41.58 -36.60
CA LYS A 544 25.68 42.96 -37.09
C LYS A 544 26.19 43.02 -38.52
N THR A 545 25.68 43.97 -39.30
CA THR A 545 26.33 44.37 -40.55
C THR A 545 27.66 45.02 -40.22
N ALA A 546 28.71 44.67 -40.98
CA ALA A 546 30.04 45.30 -40.87
C ALA A 546 29.98 46.80 -41.17
#